data_AF-A0AAN7F8Q1-F1
#
_entry.id   AF-A0AAN7F8Q1-F1
#
_cell.length_a   1.000
_cell.length_b   1.000
_cell.length_c   1.000
_cell.angle_alpha   90.00
_cell.angle_beta   90.00
_cell.angle_gamma   90.00
#
_symmetry.space_group_name_H-M   'P 1'
#
loop_
_entity.id
_entity.type
_entity.pdbx_description
1 polymer ?
#
loop_
_entity_poly.entity_id
_entity_poly.type
_entity_poly.pdbx_seq_one_letter_code
_entity_poly.pdbx_strand_id
1 'polypeptide(L)'
;MGVATDIRKNFGVIKERVLEKLAAASVPVDALDNARHFLEGVVRDVTVAAQGLTKDALHRIKTHLVDIMPSLSPAITRKMVDDAEKEANGDQTESASEEDGAHDQPPHNGKAPYMSPASSLFASLVNKPFSRL
;
A
#
# COMPACT_ATOMS: atom_id res chain seq x y z
N MET A 1 -10.67 -22.80 -15.79
CA MET A 1 -11.17 -22.39 -14.45
C MET A 1 -12.01 -21.14 -14.64
N GLY A 2 -13.08 -20.97 -13.85
CA GLY A 2 -13.92 -19.79 -13.95
C GLY A 2 -13.32 -18.62 -13.16
N VAL A 3 -13.35 -17.42 -13.74
CA VAL A 3 -12.83 -16.17 -13.13
C VAL A 3 -13.24 -15.95 -11.67
N ALA A 4 -14.48 -16.30 -11.30
CA ALA A 4 -14.95 -16.19 -9.91
C ALA A 4 -14.18 -17.13 -8.94
N THR A 5 -13.77 -18.31 -9.41
CA THR A 5 -12.97 -19.25 -8.60
C THR A 5 -11.55 -18.73 -8.40
N ASP A 6 -10.97 -18.13 -9.43
CA ASP A 6 -9.62 -17.56 -9.36
C ASP A 6 -9.58 -16.33 -8.45
N ILE A 7 -10.60 -15.45 -8.52
CA ILE A 7 -10.76 -14.31 -7.60
C ILE A 7 -10.93 -14.78 -6.16
N ARG A 8 -11.80 -15.76 -5.91
CA ARG A 8 -12.01 -16.32 -4.58
C ARG A 8 -10.73 -16.89 -4.00
N LYS A 9 -9.93 -17.59 -4.81
CA LYS A 9 -8.61 -18.10 -4.40
C LYS A 9 -7.66 -16.96 -4.06
N ASN A 10 -7.55 -15.95 -4.93
CA ASN A 10 -6.66 -14.80 -4.72
C ASN A 10 -6.99 -14.05 -3.42
N PHE A 11 -8.26 -13.67 -3.24
CA PHE A 11 -8.70 -12.99 -2.01
C PHE A 11 -8.65 -13.91 -0.78
N GLY A 12 -8.78 -15.22 -0.96
CA GLY A 12 -8.52 -16.20 0.08
C GLY A 12 -7.07 -16.12 0.57
N VAL A 13 -6.10 -16.04 -0.33
CA VAL A 13 -4.69 -15.86 0.03
C VAL A 13 -4.46 -14.51 0.71
N ILE A 14 -5.00 -13.42 0.17
CA ILE A 14 -4.87 -12.08 0.77
C ILE A 14 -5.40 -12.08 2.21
N LYS A 15 -6.56 -12.68 2.45
CA LYS A 15 -7.15 -12.81 3.79
C LYS A 15 -6.19 -13.49 4.76
N GLU A 16 -5.68 -14.67 4.42
CA GLU A 16 -4.78 -15.42 5.31
C GLU A 16 -3.50 -14.61 5.59
N ARG A 17 -2.89 -14.00 4.56
CA ARG A 17 -1.67 -13.20 4.71
C ARG A 17 -1.86 -11.95 5.56
N VAL A 18 -2.97 -11.23 5.41
CA VAL A 18 -3.29 -10.08 6.26
C VAL A 18 -3.46 -10.52 7.70
N LEU A 19 -4.15 -11.63 7.96
CA LEU A 19 -4.34 -12.15 9.32
C LEU A 19 -3.02 -12.60 9.95
N GLU A 20 -2.14 -13.27 9.20
CA GLU A 20 -0.80 -13.64 9.66
C GLU A 20 0.03 -12.41 10.07
N LYS A 21 0.04 -11.36 9.25
CA LYS A 21 0.78 -10.12 9.53
C LYS A 21 0.20 -9.37 10.73
N LEU A 22 -1.12 -9.34 10.87
CA LEU A 22 -1.80 -8.74 12.03
C LEU A 22 -1.47 -9.51 13.31
N ALA A 23 -1.52 -10.84 13.27
CA ALA A 23 -1.14 -11.68 14.40
C ALA A 23 0.33 -11.48 14.79
N ALA A 24 1.23 -11.34 13.81
CA ALA A 24 2.64 -11.03 14.05
C ALA A 24 2.86 -9.64 14.67
N ALA A 25 1.98 -8.68 14.37
CA ALA A 25 2.00 -7.35 14.96
C ALA A 25 1.45 -7.28 16.39
N SER A 26 1.14 -8.42 17.02
CA SER A 26 0.65 -8.51 18.40
C SER A 26 -0.60 -7.65 18.66
N VAL A 27 -1.51 -7.60 17.68
CA VAL A 27 -2.78 -6.89 17.83
C VAL A 27 -3.72 -7.59 18.82
N PRO A 28 -4.64 -6.87 19.46
CA PRO A 28 -5.66 -7.47 20.32
C PRO A 28 -6.49 -8.53 19.59
N VAL A 29 -6.84 -9.61 20.29
CA VAL A 29 -7.62 -10.73 19.71
C VAL A 29 -8.97 -10.27 19.18
N ASP A 30 -9.66 -9.38 19.89
CA ASP A 30 -10.96 -8.84 19.46
C ASP A 30 -10.85 -8.10 18.12
N ALA A 31 -9.78 -7.32 17.94
CA ALA A 31 -9.53 -6.62 16.68
C ALA A 31 -9.20 -7.62 15.57
N LEU A 32 -8.41 -8.66 15.87
CA LEU A 32 -8.05 -9.71 14.91
C LEU A 32 -9.29 -10.48 14.42
N ASP A 33 -10.21 -10.83 15.32
CA ASP A 33 -11.48 -11.48 14.97
C ASP A 33 -12.38 -10.55 14.14
N ASN A 34 -12.45 -9.26 14.48
CA ASN A 34 -13.16 -8.27 13.67
C ASN A 34 -12.58 -8.15 12.25
N ALA A 35 -11.24 -8.12 12.14
CA ALA A 35 -10.55 -8.10 10.85
C ALA A 35 -10.83 -9.38 10.05
N ARG A 36 -10.85 -10.54 10.70
CA ARG A 36 -11.22 -11.81 10.08
C ARG A 36 -12.63 -11.78 9.51
N HIS A 37 -13.62 -11.38 10.31
CA HIS A 37 -15.01 -11.30 9.85
C HIS A 37 -15.19 -10.31 8.69
N PHE A 38 -14.51 -9.17 8.76
CA PHE A 38 -14.51 -8.18 7.69
C PHE A 38 -13.92 -8.74 6.39
N LEU A 39 -12.75 -9.37 6.44
CA LEU A 39 -12.10 -9.96 5.27
C LEU A 39 -12.91 -11.13 4.68
N GLU A 40 -13.54 -11.95 5.52
CA GLU A 40 -14.48 -13.00 5.07
C GLU A 40 -15.69 -12.42 4.31
N GLY A 41 -16.20 -11.27 4.76
CA GLY A 41 -17.22 -10.50 4.05
C GLY A 41 -16.74 -10.04 2.67
N VAL A 42 -15.55 -9.44 2.61
CA VAL A 42 -14.97 -8.97 1.34
C VAL A 42 -14.75 -10.12 0.35
N VAL A 43 -14.21 -11.26 0.80
CA VAL A 43 -14.04 -12.47 -0.04
C VAL A 43 -15.38 -12.92 -0.63
N ARG A 44 -16.46 -12.87 0.16
CA ARG A 44 -17.81 -13.21 -0.31
C ARG A 44 -18.31 -12.22 -1.36
N ASP A 45 -18.19 -10.92 -1.08
CA ASP A 45 -18.64 -9.84 -1.97
C ASP A 45 -17.97 -9.93 -3.35
N VAL A 46 -16.64 -10.10 -3.40
CA VAL A 46 -15.90 -10.23 -4.68
C VAL A 46 -16.17 -11.54 -5.41
N THR A 47 -16.47 -12.62 -4.67
CA THR A 47 -16.84 -13.89 -5.29
C THR A 47 -18.20 -13.78 -5.99
N VAL A 48 -19.16 -13.08 -5.36
CA VAL A 48 -20.50 -12.85 -5.92
C VAL A 48 -20.46 -11.86 -7.09
N ALA A 49 -19.66 -10.79 -6.98
CA ALA A 49 -19.57 -9.74 -7.99
C ALA A 49 -18.61 -10.04 -9.16
N ALA A 50 -17.88 -11.17 -9.12
CA ALA A 50 -16.84 -11.53 -10.07
C ALA A 50 -15.77 -10.41 -10.24
N GLN A 51 -15.29 -10.14 -11.46
CA GLN A 51 -14.17 -9.23 -11.71
C GLN A 51 -14.46 -7.75 -11.44
N GLY A 52 -15.74 -7.35 -11.32
CA GLY A 52 -16.11 -5.93 -11.30
C GLY A 52 -15.66 -5.15 -10.05
N LEU A 53 -15.45 -5.83 -8.93
CA LEU A 53 -15.21 -5.17 -7.63
C LEU A 53 -13.84 -5.47 -7.01
N THR A 54 -12.92 -6.14 -7.70
CA THR A 54 -11.65 -6.59 -7.09
C THR A 54 -10.77 -5.42 -6.63
N LYS A 55 -10.62 -4.37 -7.44
CA LYS A 55 -9.83 -3.18 -7.08
C LYS A 55 -10.49 -2.35 -5.97
N ASP A 56 -11.81 -2.22 -6.02
CA ASP A 56 -12.60 -1.55 -4.99
C ASP A 56 -12.52 -2.29 -3.65
N ALA A 57 -12.61 -3.62 -3.68
CA ALA A 57 -12.48 -4.47 -2.50
C ALA A 57 -11.11 -4.31 -1.81
N LEU A 58 -10.02 -4.26 -2.57
CA LEU A 58 -8.69 -4.00 -2.02
C LEU A 58 -8.61 -2.62 -1.35
N HIS A 59 -9.17 -1.60 -2.00
CA HIS A 59 -9.24 -0.25 -1.42
C HIS A 59 -10.08 -0.24 -0.13
N ARG A 60 -11.23 -0.92 -0.14
CA ARG A 60 -12.10 -1.08 1.02
C ARG A 60 -11.39 -1.79 2.16
N ILE A 61 -10.59 -2.82 1.88
CA ILE A 61 -9.74 -3.47 2.89
C ILE A 61 -8.74 -2.48 3.48
N LYS A 62 -7.97 -1.78 2.64
CA LYS A 62 -6.95 -0.80 3.07
C LYS A 62 -7.54 0.32 3.94
N THR A 63 -8.77 0.75 3.67
CA THR A 63 -9.43 1.82 4.42
C THR A 63 -10.05 1.30 5.72
N HIS A 64 -10.88 0.26 5.68
CA HIS A 64 -11.58 -0.22 6.87
C HIS A 64 -10.68 -0.94 7.87
N LEU A 65 -9.57 -1.52 7.41
CA LEU A 65 -8.65 -2.18 8.33
C LEU A 65 -8.01 -1.17 9.30
N VAL A 66 -7.88 0.11 8.91
CA VAL A 66 -7.43 1.19 9.79
C VAL A 66 -8.42 1.45 10.92
N ASP A 67 -9.72 1.39 10.63
CA ASP A 67 -10.78 1.58 11.64
C ASP A 67 -10.85 0.40 12.63
N ILE A 68 -10.57 -0.82 12.14
CA ILE A 68 -10.55 -2.04 12.98
C ILE A 68 -9.28 -2.08 13.83
N MET A 69 -8.17 -1.55 13.31
CA MET A 69 -6.85 -1.58 13.95
C MET A 69 -6.35 -0.17 14.30
N PRO A 70 -7.02 0.56 15.22
CA PRO A 70 -6.56 1.89 15.63
C PRO A 70 -5.22 1.85 16.37
N SER A 71 -4.81 0.66 16.87
CA SER A 71 -3.51 0.45 17.51
C SER A 71 -2.34 0.42 16.52
N LEU A 72 -2.60 0.20 15.24
CA LEU A 72 -1.59 0.21 14.18
C LEU A 72 -1.66 1.52 13.42
N SER A 73 -0.51 2.01 12.96
CA SER A 73 -0.52 3.20 12.11
C SER A 73 -1.21 2.88 10.78
N PRO A 74 -1.96 3.82 10.19
CA PRO A 74 -2.61 3.61 8.89
C PRO A 74 -1.62 3.16 7.80
N ALA A 75 -0.37 3.64 7.86
CA ALA A 75 0.69 3.26 6.95
C ALA A 75 1.07 1.77 7.09
N ILE A 76 1.23 1.27 8.32
CA ILE A 76 1.54 -0.13 8.60
C ILE A 76 0.41 -1.03 8.09
N THR A 77 -0.84 -0.67 8.43
CA THR A 77 -2.02 -1.46 8.06
C THR A 77 -2.20 -1.54 6.53
N ARG A 78 -1.98 -0.43 5.81
CA ARG A 78 -2.02 -0.41 4.33
C ARG A 78 -0.92 -1.29 3.74
N LYS A 79 0.32 -1.15 4.23
CA LYS A 79 1.46 -1.94 3.78
C LYS A 79 1.23 -3.44 3.95
N MET A 80 0.61 -3.88 5.06
CA MET A 80 0.28 -5.30 5.26
C MET A 80 -0.66 -5.85 4.17
N VAL A 81 -1.61 -5.03 3.72
CA VAL A 81 -2.54 -5.39 2.64
C VAL A 81 -1.85 -5.35 1.29
N ASP A 82 -1.00 -4.35 1.02
CA ASP A 82 -0.19 -4.27 -0.20
C ASP A 82 0.75 -5.47 -0.34
N ASP A 83 1.44 -5.84 0.74
CA ASP A 83 2.31 -7.02 0.78
C ASP A 83 1.50 -8.29 0.51
N ALA A 84 0.32 -8.44 1.16
CA ALA A 84 -0.55 -9.59 0.97
C ALA A 84 -1.11 -9.69 -0.47
N GLU A 85 -1.46 -8.56 -1.09
CA GLU A 85 -1.88 -8.47 -2.49
C GLU A 85 -0.77 -8.92 -3.43
N LYS A 86 0.46 -8.43 -3.19
CA LYS A 86 1.63 -8.79 -3.98
C LYS A 86 1.98 -10.28 -3.84
N GLU A 87 1.95 -10.82 -2.63
CA GLU A 87 2.18 -12.24 -2.35
C GLU A 87 1.12 -13.13 -3.03
N ALA A 88 -0.13 -12.67 -3.11
CA ALA A 88 -1.22 -13.42 -3.73
C ALA A 88 -1.16 -13.43 -5.27
N ASN A 89 -0.69 -12.33 -5.88
CA ASN A 89 -0.54 -12.21 -7.33
C ASN A 89 0.73 -12.89 -7.89
N GLY A 90 1.63 -13.39 -7.03
CA GLY A 90 2.89 -14.03 -7.41
C GLY A 90 3.95 -13.00 -7.81
N ASP A 91 5.01 -12.93 -7.01
CA ASP A 91 6.15 -12.00 -7.09
C ASP A 91 6.45 -11.38 -8.47
N GLN A 92 6.18 -10.07 -8.59
CA GLN A 92 7.04 -9.15 -9.32
C GLN A 92 7.21 -7.84 -8.53
N THR A 93 8.45 -7.39 -8.46
CA THR A 93 8.96 -6.10 -7.93
C THR A 93 9.41 -6.11 -6.49
N GLU A 94 10.73 -6.26 -6.33
CA GLU A 94 11.56 -6.04 -5.16
C GLU A 94 11.07 -4.95 -4.20
N SER A 95 11.30 -5.20 -2.92
CA SER A 95 11.18 -4.24 -1.82
C SER A 95 11.91 -2.94 -2.14
N ALA A 96 11.17 -1.87 -2.45
CA ALA A 96 11.62 -0.52 -2.21
C ALA A 96 11.03 -0.07 -0.88
N SER A 97 11.82 -0.23 0.17
CA SER A 97 11.61 0.49 1.42
C SER A 97 11.73 1.98 1.12
N GLU A 98 10.67 2.75 1.36
CA GLU A 98 10.78 4.16 1.71
C GLU A 98 10.04 4.33 3.04
N GLU A 99 10.83 4.29 4.12
CA GLU A 99 10.50 5.01 5.33
C GLU A 99 10.41 6.49 4.94
N ASP A 100 9.22 7.05 4.84
CA ASP A 100 9.01 8.46 5.16
C ASP A 100 7.55 8.76 5.45
N GLY A 101 7.31 9.64 6.42
CA GLY A 101 5.97 10.11 6.76
C GLY A 101 5.68 10.08 8.26
N ALA A 102 6.58 10.70 9.02
CA ALA A 102 6.39 11.04 10.42
C ALA A 102 5.03 11.72 10.68
N HIS A 103 4.55 11.41 11.88
CA HIS A 103 3.45 12.04 12.59
C HIS A 103 3.63 13.57 12.71
N ASP A 104 2.49 14.25 12.81
CA ASP A 104 2.25 15.52 13.50
C ASP A 104 2.51 16.89 12.78
N GLN A 105 1.37 17.55 12.51
CA GLN A 105 1.06 18.99 12.66
C GLN A 105 1.01 19.90 11.40
N PRO A 106 -0.14 20.56 11.13
CA PRO A 106 -0.17 21.90 10.53
C PRO A 106 0.10 22.95 11.64
N PRO A 107 0.30 24.26 11.38
CA PRO A 107 0.15 25.05 10.15
C PRO A 107 1.42 25.89 9.82
N HIS A 108 1.45 26.64 8.71
CA HIS A 108 1.92 28.04 8.62
C HIS A 108 2.17 28.47 7.17
N ASN A 109 1.25 29.30 6.68
CA ASN A 109 1.45 30.52 5.93
C ASN A 109 2.89 30.86 5.42
N GLY A 110 3.04 30.98 4.09
CA GLY A 110 3.91 32.00 3.48
C GLY A 110 5.25 31.57 2.85
N LYS A 111 5.32 31.77 1.51
CA LYS A 111 6.50 32.19 0.71
C LYS A 111 7.69 31.23 0.47
N ALA A 112 7.86 30.99 -0.84
CA ALA A 112 9.09 30.89 -1.64
C ALA A 112 9.83 29.53 -1.74
N PRO A 113 10.41 29.22 -2.93
CA PRO A 113 10.84 27.88 -3.30
C PRO A 113 12.25 27.56 -2.82
N TYR A 114 12.41 26.42 -2.14
CA TYR A 114 13.72 25.86 -1.83
C TYR A 114 14.32 25.19 -3.08
N MET A 115 15.24 25.90 -3.73
CA MET A 115 16.24 25.28 -4.61
C MET A 115 17.34 24.69 -3.72
N SER A 116 17.55 23.38 -3.83
CA SER A 116 18.71 22.70 -3.25
C SER A 116 19.77 22.40 -4.32
N PRO A 117 21.05 22.34 -3.93
CA PRO A 117 22.19 22.56 -4.81
C PRO A 117 22.74 21.27 -5.42
N ALA A 118 23.19 21.41 -6.66
CA ALA A 118 24.28 20.69 -7.32
C ALA A 118 24.67 19.30 -6.78
N SER A 119 24.28 18.26 -7.51
CA SER A 119 25.06 17.01 -7.60
C SER A 119 25.55 16.86 -9.04
N SER A 120 26.68 17.50 -9.32
CA SER A 120 27.43 17.40 -10.57
C SER A 120 28.22 16.10 -10.62
N LEU A 121 27.77 15.14 -11.43
CA LEU A 121 28.59 14.05 -11.94
C LEU A 121 28.06 13.70 -13.32
N PHE A 122 28.38 14.46 -14.36
CA PHE A 122 28.56 13.97 -15.75
C PHE A 122 28.96 15.15 -16.66
N ALA A 123 29.91 14.87 -17.55
CA ALA A 123 30.23 15.63 -18.76
C ALA A 123 31.05 16.93 -18.59
N SER A 124 32.32 16.74 -18.22
CA SER A 124 33.42 17.39 -18.98
C SER A 124 33.38 16.87 -20.42
N LEU A 125 32.94 17.69 -21.37
CA LEU A 125 33.42 17.80 -22.77
C LEU A 125 32.45 18.67 -23.58
N VAL A 126 32.94 19.85 -24.00
CA VAL A 126 32.53 20.72 -25.14
C VAL A 126 32.54 22.19 -24.68
N ASN A 127 33.76 22.69 -24.60
CA ASN A 127 34.09 24.10 -24.67
C ASN A 127 33.84 24.58 -26.11
N LYS A 128 32.95 25.56 -26.35
CA LYS A 128 33.23 26.90 -26.96
C LYS A 128 31.91 27.63 -27.37
N PRO A 129 31.85 28.97 -27.28
CA PRO A 129 30.60 29.73 -27.20
C PRO A 129 30.10 30.30 -28.55
N PHE A 130 28.78 30.49 -28.63
CA PHE A 130 28.14 31.34 -29.64
C PHE A 130 28.55 32.80 -29.43
N SER A 131 29.23 33.40 -30.40
CA SER A 131 29.35 34.85 -30.54
C SER A 131 28.34 35.33 -31.58
N ARG A 132 27.39 36.16 -31.16
CA ARG A 132 26.58 37.01 -32.04
C ARG A 132 27.17 38.42 -31.94
N LEU A 133 27.71 38.90 -33.06
CA LEU A 133 27.75 40.29 -33.52
C LEU A 133 28.16 40.25 -34.99
#